data_AF-A0ABD1U5M1-F1
#
_entry.id   AF-A0ABD1U5M1-F1
#
_cell.length_a   1.000
_cell.length_b   1.000
_cell.length_c   1.000
_cell.angle_alpha   90.00
_cell.angle_beta   90.00
_cell.angle_gamma   90.00
#
_symmetry.space_group_name_H-M   'P 1'
#
loop_
_entity.id
_entity.type
_entity.pdbx_description
1 polymer ?
#
loop_
_entity_poly.entity_id
_entity_poly.type
_entity_poly.pdbx_seq_one_letter_code
_entity_poly.pdbx_strand_id
1 'polypeptide(L)'
;MFQGLDFVISEARKYGIRLILSFVNNYADFGGKAQYAKWARNAGIQVRTDDDFYTHPVIKGYYMNHVRRVVTRLNHITKIPYMDDPTIMAWELINEPRCQIDYSGRTINVSINI
;
A
#
# COMPACT_ATOMS: atom_id res chain seq x y z
N MET A 1 9.44 -11.45 -6.05
CA MET A 1 8.15 -10.87 -5.61
C MET A 1 7.39 -10.20 -6.76
N PHE A 2 7.83 -9.06 -7.29
CA PHE A 2 7.05 -8.32 -8.29
C PHE A 2 6.75 -9.06 -9.61
N GLN A 3 7.63 -9.96 -10.05
CA GLN A 3 7.35 -10.82 -11.22
C GLN A 3 6.13 -11.72 -11.03
N GLY A 4 5.85 -12.15 -9.79
CA GLY A 4 4.64 -12.93 -9.49
C GLY A 4 3.38 -12.09 -9.64
N LEU A 5 3.40 -10.83 -9.19
CA LEU A 5 2.27 -9.92 -9.38
C LEU A 5 2.06 -9.57 -10.86
N ASP A 6 3.14 -9.43 -11.63
CA ASP A 6 3.04 -9.22 -13.08
C ASP A 6 2.29 -10.37 -13.76
N PHE A 7 2.58 -11.61 -13.34
CA PHE A 7 1.92 -12.83 -13.82
C PHE A 7 0.45 -12.88 -13.44
N VAL A 8 0.10 -12.54 -12.20
CA VAL A 8 -1.30 -12.48 -11.75
C VAL A 8 -2.09 -11.47 -12.59
N ILE A 9 -1.54 -10.28 -12.84
CA ILE A 9 -2.19 -9.27 -13.68
C ILE A 9 -2.31 -9.77 -15.13
N SER A 10 -1.28 -10.40 -15.69
CA SER A 10 -1.34 -10.92 -17.06
C SER A 10 -2.39 -12.03 -17.23
N GLU A 11 -2.48 -12.95 -16.27
CA GLU A 11 -3.49 -14.02 -16.33
C GLU A 11 -4.90 -13.49 -16.07
N ALA A 12 -5.08 -12.57 -15.11
CA ALA A 12 -6.36 -11.91 -14.89
C ALA A 12 -6.86 -11.23 -16.17
N ARG A 13 -5.96 -10.53 -16.89
CA ARG A 13 -6.26 -9.93 -18.21
C ARG A 13 -6.70 -10.98 -19.23
N LYS A 14 -5.97 -12.10 -19.32
CA LYS A 14 -6.27 -13.19 -20.26
C LYS A 14 -7.68 -13.77 -20.05
N TYR A 15 -8.14 -13.82 -18.81
CA TYR A 15 -9.47 -14.35 -18.47
C TYR A 15 -10.55 -13.27 -18.23
N GLY A 16 -10.26 -12.00 -18.53
CA GLY A 16 -11.22 -10.91 -18.35
C GLY A 16 -11.60 -10.61 -16.90
N ILE A 17 -10.77 -11.01 -15.94
CA ILE A 17 -10.94 -10.74 -14.50
C ILE A 17 -10.32 -9.38 -14.19
N ARG A 18 -10.96 -8.59 -13.31
CA ARG A 18 -10.39 -7.35 -12.79
C ARG A 18 -9.99 -7.47 -11.32
N LEU A 19 -8.99 -6.69 -10.93
CA LEU A 19 -8.33 -6.79 -9.63
C LEU A 19 -8.50 -5.50 -8.82
N ILE A 20 -8.75 -5.65 -7.52
CA ILE A 20 -8.50 -4.60 -6.53
C ILE A 20 -7.21 -4.98 -5.82
N LEU A 21 -6.24 -4.07 -5.77
CA LEU A 21 -4.94 -4.31 -5.17
C LEU A 21 -4.75 -3.43 -3.93
N SER A 22 -4.57 -4.06 -2.77
CA SER A 22 -4.30 -3.39 -1.50
C SER A 22 -2.80 -3.17 -1.31
N PHE A 23 -2.38 -1.96 -0.95
CA PHE A 23 -0.96 -1.62 -0.79
C PHE A 23 -0.37 -2.10 0.53
N VAL A 24 -1.17 -2.18 1.59
CA VAL A 24 -0.71 -2.54 2.92
C VAL A 24 -1.85 -3.09 3.77
N ASN A 25 -1.51 -3.75 4.87
CA ASN A 25 -2.48 -4.30 5.80
C ASN A 25 -2.50 -3.50 7.11
N ASN A 26 -3.67 -3.43 7.77
CA ASN A 26 -3.76 -2.95 9.15
C ASN A 26 -3.21 -3.99 10.15
N TYR A 27 -3.36 -5.27 9.85
CA TYR A 27 -2.88 -6.38 10.69
C TYR A 27 -1.43 -6.77 10.36
N ALA A 28 -0.85 -7.63 11.19
CA ALA A 28 0.55 -8.06 11.05
C ALA A 28 0.79 -9.05 9.90
N ASP A 29 -0.26 -9.64 9.33
CA ASP A 29 -0.14 -10.54 8.18
C ASP A 29 0.49 -9.80 7.00
N PHE A 30 1.59 -10.36 6.48
CA PHE A 30 2.46 -9.77 5.46
C PHE A 30 3.14 -8.44 5.90
N GLY A 31 3.21 -8.20 7.22
CA GLY A 31 3.91 -7.07 7.86
C GLY A 31 2.96 -5.96 8.33
N GLY A 32 2.19 -5.38 7.40
CA GLY A 32 1.23 -4.30 7.68
C GLY A 32 1.81 -3.02 8.28
N LYS A 33 0.95 -2.15 8.81
CA LYS A 33 1.35 -0.83 9.37
C LYS A 33 2.36 -0.93 10.51
N ALA A 34 2.28 -2.00 11.32
CA ALA A 34 3.19 -2.25 12.43
C ALA A 34 4.64 -2.46 11.92
N GLN A 35 4.82 -3.08 10.75
CA GLN A 35 6.13 -3.27 10.15
C GLN A 35 6.75 -1.95 9.67
N TYR A 36 5.92 -1.01 9.18
CA TYR A 36 6.37 0.34 8.83
C TYR A 36 6.83 1.12 10.07
N ALA A 37 6.06 1.07 11.16
CA ALA A 37 6.45 1.63 12.45
C ALA A 37 7.76 1.02 12.95
N LYS A 38 7.92 -0.30 12.84
CA LYS A 38 9.16 -1.02 13.21
C LYS A 38 10.36 -0.58 12.36
N TRP A 39 10.21 -0.40 11.05
CA TRP A 39 11.30 0.11 10.20
C TRP A 39 11.75 1.52 10.62
N ALA A 40 10.80 2.40 10.95
CA ALA A 40 11.12 3.73 11.46
C ALA A 40 11.86 3.67 12.80
N ARG A 41 11.41 2.84 13.76
CA ARG A 41 12.12 2.61 15.03
C ARG A 41 13.56 2.14 14.80
N ASN A 42 13.75 1.18 13.89
CA ASN A 42 15.08 0.66 13.54
C ASN A 42 15.97 1.71 12.87
N ALA A 43 15.39 2.71 12.21
CA ALA A 43 16.10 3.85 11.63
C ALA A 43 16.38 4.97 12.65
N GLY A 44 16.11 4.76 13.94
CA GLY A 44 16.32 5.73 15.01
C GLY A 44 15.20 6.78 15.17
N ILE A 45 14.09 6.61 14.46
CA ILE A 45 12.93 7.50 14.57
C ILE A 45 12.13 7.15 15.82
N GLN A 46 11.74 8.18 16.57
CA GLN A 46 10.87 8.02 17.74
C GLN A 46 9.43 7.76 17.30
N VAL A 47 8.98 6.52 17.48
CA VAL A 47 7.62 6.06 17.13
C VAL A 47 6.91 5.60 18.39
N ARG A 48 5.77 6.21 18.70
CA ARG A 48 4.99 5.96 19.92
C ARG A 48 4.10 4.74 19.78
N THR A 49 3.38 4.67 18.66
CA THR A 49 2.38 3.63 18.39
C THR A 49 2.45 3.17 16.95
N ASP A 50 1.79 2.07 16.61
CA ASP A 50 1.69 1.64 15.21
C ASP A 50 0.71 2.52 14.40
N ASP A 51 -0.13 3.31 15.07
CA ASP A 51 -1.00 4.32 14.43
C ASP A 51 -0.23 5.58 13.99
N ASP A 52 1.03 5.73 14.42
CA ASP A 52 1.95 6.73 13.87
C ASP A 52 2.18 6.51 12.37
N PHE A 53 1.81 5.34 11.82
CA PHE A 53 1.68 5.12 10.38
C PHE A 53 0.85 6.20 9.66
N TYR A 54 -0.24 6.66 10.27
CA TYR A 54 -1.14 7.63 9.65
C TYR A 54 -0.63 9.07 9.74
N THR A 55 0.23 9.37 10.72
CA THR A 55 0.55 10.75 11.13
C THR A 55 2.03 11.10 10.97
N HIS A 56 2.95 10.15 11.21
CA HIS A 56 4.38 10.43 11.24
C HIS A 56 4.93 10.63 9.82
N PRO A 57 5.56 11.78 9.51
CA PRO A 57 5.93 12.14 8.14
C PRO A 57 6.91 11.15 7.49
N VAL A 58 7.88 10.63 8.25
CA VAL A 58 8.83 9.61 7.76
C VAL A 58 8.12 8.31 7.38
N ILE A 59 7.17 7.85 8.20
CA ILE A 59 6.45 6.60 7.95
C ILE A 59 5.52 6.75 6.75
N LYS A 60 4.79 7.88 6.66
CA LYS A 60 4.02 8.23 5.46
C LYS A 60 4.91 8.26 4.22
N GLY A 61 6.13 8.78 4.33
CA GLY A 61 7.12 8.76 3.26
C GLY A 61 7.47 7.35 2.77
N TYR A 62 7.69 6.41 3.70
CA TYR A 62 7.92 5.00 3.34
C TYR A 62 6.74 4.42 2.57
N TYR A 63 5.51 4.66 3.04
CA TYR A 63 4.30 4.19 2.38
C TYR A 63 4.14 4.81 0.99
N MET A 64 4.31 6.13 0.83
CA MET A 64 4.21 6.80 -0.48
C MET A 64 5.28 6.31 -1.46
N ASN A 65 6.49 6.00 -0.98
CA ASN A 65 7.53 5.41 -1.81
C ASN A 65 7.14 4.00 -2.29
N HIS A 66 6.53 3.19 -1.42
CA HIS A 66 5.99 1.90 -1.80
C HIS A 66 4.88 2.01 -2.85
N VAL A 67 3.87 2.86 -2.60
CA VAL A 67 2.77 3.14 -3.55
C VAL A 67 3.34 3.56 -4.90
N ARG A 68 4.20 4.58 -4.93
CA ARG A 68 4.84 5.06 -6.16
C ARG A 68 5.56 3.93 -6.88
N ARG A 69 6.32 3.09 -6.17
CA ARG A 69 7.06 1.96 -6.75
C ARG A 69 6.14 0.91 -7.39
N VAL A 70 4.96 0.67 -6.81
CA VAL A 70 3.96 -0.27 -7.34
C VAL A 70 3.28 0.31 -8.56
N VAL A 71 2.68 1.51 -8.46
CA VAL A 71 1.83 2.07 -9.53
C VAL A 71 2.63 2.42 -10.80
N THR A 72 3.89 2.85 -10.65
CA THR A 72 4.78 3.17 -11.78
C THR A 72 5.50 1.95 -12.37
N ARG A 73 5.26 0.75 -11.83
CA ARG A 73 5.91 -0.46 -12.31
C ARG A 73 5.47 -0.76 -13.75
N LEU A 74 6.43 -0.99 -14.64
CA LEU A 74 6.19 -1.62 -15.93
C LEU A 74 6.04 -3.13 -15.76
N ASN A 75 4.88 -3.68 -16.12
CA ASN A 75 4.65 -5.12 -16.11
C ASN A 75 5.57 -5.80 -17.14
N HIS A 76 6.41 -6.76 -16.71
CA HIS A 76 7.38 -7.39 -17.63
C HIS A 76 6.75 -8.35 -18.65
N ILE A 77 5.51 -8.79 -18.44
CA ILE A 77 4.77 -9.70 -19.31
C ILE A 77 3.89 -8.91 -20.28
N THR A 78 2.99 -8.06 -19.76
CA THR A 78 2.06 -7.28 -20.60
C THR A 78 2.72 -6.07 -21.26
N LYS A 79 3.86 -5.61 -20.75
CA LYS A 79 4.57 -4.38 -21.16
C LYS A 79 3.75 -3.10 -20.95
N ILE A 80 2.77 -3.13 -20.05
CA ILE A 80 1.93 -1.99 -19.68
C ILE A 80 2.33 -1.52 -18.27
N PRO A 81 2.51 -0.22 -18.02
CA PRO A 81 2.63 0.30 -16.65
C PRO A 81 1.39 -0.03 -15.84
N TYR A 82 1.55 -0.40 -14.57
CA TYR A 82 0.43 -0.79 -13.71
C TYR A 82 -0.66 0.28 -13.62
N MET A 83 -0.27 1.55 -13.54
CA MET A 83 -1.22 2.68 -13.54
C MET A 83 -2.05 2.82 -14.81
N ASP A 84 -1.58 2.25 -15.93
CA ASP A 84 -2.24 2.30 -17.24
C ASP A 84 -2.93 0.96 -17.60
N ASP A 85 -2.79 -0.09 -16.78
CA ASP A 85 -3.35 -1.42 -17.08
C ASP A 85 -4.81 -1.52 -16.62
N PRO A 86 -5.79 -1.58 -17.53
CA PRO A 86 -7.21 -1.61 -17.17
C PRO A 86 -7.62 -2.88 -16.41
N THR A 87 -6.78 -3.92 -16.36
CA THR A 87 -7.03 -5.10 -15.52
C THR A 87 -7.08 -4.75 -14.04
N ILE A 88 -6.41 -3.67 -13.62
CA ILE A 88 -6.50 -3.14 -12.26
C ILE A 88 -7.71 -2.22 -12.20
N MET A 89 -8.75 -2.63 -11.47
CA MET A 89 -10.00 -1.88 -11.32
C MET A 89 -9.86 -0.73 -10.33
N ALA A 90 -9.19 -0.99 -9.21
CA ALA A 90 -9.03 -0.02 -8.14
C ALA A 90 -7.77 -0.31 -7.31
N TRP A 91 -7.29 0.75 -6.67
CA TRP A 91 -6.26 0.67 -5.65
C TRP A 91 -6.91 0.81 -4.28
N GLU A 92 -6.59 -0.12 -3.37
CA GLU A 92 -7.00 -0.04 -1.98
C GLU A 92 -5.82 0.45 -1.13
N LEU A 93 -6.04 1.54 -0.39
CA LEU A 93 -4.98 2.19 0.38
C LEU A 93 -4.43 1.26 1.47
N ILE A 94 -5.32 0.60 2.18
CA ILE A 94 -4.99 -0.29 3.29
C ILE A 94 -6.16 -1.22 3.54
N ASN A 95 -5.86 -2.51 3.75
CA ASN A 95 -6.85 -3.47 4.20
C ASN A 95 -7.28 -3.18 5.65
N GLU A 96 -8.58 -3.02 5.87
CA GLU A 96 -9.23 -2.80 7.17
C GLU A 96 -8.55 -1.74 8.08
N PRO A 97 -8.42 -0.47 7.66
CA PRO A 97 -7.77 0.55 8.48
C PRO A 97 -8.47 0.73 9.83
N ARG A 98 -7.68 0.75 10.91
CA ARG A 98 -8.13 1.11 12.26
C ARG A 98 -7.14 2.06 12.89
N CYS A 99 -7.64 3.02 13.66
CA CYS A 99 -6.85 3.99 14.41
C CYS A 99 -7.38 4.03 15.85
N GLN A 100 -6.58 3.56 16.81
CA GLN A 100 -6.92 3.48 18.23
C GLN A 100 -6.62 4.79 18.97
N ILE A 101 -5.80 5.67 18.38
CA ILE A 101 -5.50 7.00 18.93
C ILE A 101 -6.53 8.06 18.56
N ASP A 102 -7.42 7.79 17.59
CA ASP A 102 -8.48 8.73 17.14
C ASP A 102 -9.75 7.99 16.68
N TYR A 103 -10.70 7.84 17.60
CA TYR A 103 -12.02 7.24 17.33
C TYR A 103 -12.96 8.12 16.50
N SER A 104 -12.63 9.40 16.27
CA SER A 104 -13.46 10.27 15.41
C SER A 104 -13.33 9.93 13.92
N GLY A 105 -12.34 9.11 13.56
CA GLY A 105 -12.05 8.73 12.18
C GLY A 105 -11.39 9.84 11.35
N ARG A 106 -11.17 11.03 11.91
CA ARG A 106 -10.56 12.16 11.19
C ARG A 106 -9.17 11.81 10.68
N THR A 107 -8.35 11.17 11.51
CA THR A 107 -6.97 10.78 11.15
C THR A 107 -6.91 9.85 9.94
N ILE A 108 -7.86 8.91 9.81
CA ILE A 108 -7.91 7.98 8.67
C ILE A 108 -8.48 8.66 7.42
N ASN A 109 -9.46 9.56 7.60
CA ASN A 109 -10.15 10.24 6.50
C ASN A 109 -9.40 11.46 5.94
N VAL A 110 -8.25 11.84 6.49
CA VAL A 110 -7.46 12.94 5.90
C VAL A 110 -6.98 12.52 4.52
N SER A 111 -7.45 13.24 3.49
CA SER A 111 -7.17 12.97 2.09
C SER A 111 -5.67 12.77 1.84
N ILE A 112 -5.32 11.60 1.32
CA ILE A 112 -4.01 11.36 0.72
C ILE A 112 -4.09 11.96 -0.69
N ASN A 113 -3.47 13.13 -0.89
CA ASN A 113 -3.22 13.61 -2.25
C ASN A 113 -2.08 12.75 -2.82
N ILE A 114 -2.44 11.80 -3.70
CA ILE A 114 -1.51 10.95 -4.46
C ILE A 114 -1.10 11.68 -5.73
#